data_AF-A0AAD8MUJ8-F1
#
_entry.id   AF-A0AAD8MUJ8-F1
#
_cell.length_a   1.000
_cell.length_b   1.000
_cell.length_c   1.000
_cell.angle_alpha   90.00
_cell.angle_beta   90.00
_cell.angle_gamma   90.00
#
_symmetry.space_group_name_H-M   'P 1'
#
loop_
_entity.id
_entity.type
_entity.pdbx_description
1 polymer ?
#
loop_
_entity_poly.entity_id
_entity_poly.type
_entity_poly.pdbx_seq_one_letter_code
_entity_poly.pdbx_strand_id
1 'polypeptide(L)'
;MGTPAPAPVPLEQEIRGKRKVRHAAAYRSPYVRRVINLNKKYKTQEYSVWRWIIQEGQDKIEHVFEAGDLFCIRKHMATLRPRSRLYYSVIDIWDALMNEKETYKAVESPMCLFLNIGLSIVPLDETRSKDEQYKIYVT
;
A
#
# COMPACT_ATOMS: atom_id res chain seq x y z
N MET A 1 40.13 39.18 -27.64
CA MET A 1 39.30 38.66 -26.52
C MET A 1 38.38 37.60 -27.11
N GLY A 2 38.81 36.33 -27.16
CA GLY A 2 38.03 35.24 -27.75
C GLY A 2 37.04 34.68 -26.73
N THR A 3 35.78 34.54 -27.12
CA THR A 3 34.74 33.86 -26.34
C THR A 3 35.13 32.38 -26.14
N PRO A 4 35.01 31.81 -24.93
CA PRO A 4 35.29 30.39 -24.72
C PRO A 4 34.18 29.54 -25.35
N ALA A 5 34.56 28.46 -26.01
CA ALA A 5 33.63 27.50 -26.58
C ALA A 5 32.75 26.87 -25.47
N PRO A 6 31.45 26.60 -25.73
CA PRO A 6 30.60 25.94 -24.76
C PRO A 6 31.13 24.52 -24.47
N ALA A 7 31.15 24.16 -23.20
CA ALA A 7 31.54 22.82 -22.75
C ALA A 7 30.70 21.74 -23.45
N PRO A 8 31.29 20.58 -23.80
CA PRO A 8 30.54 19.51 -24.45
C PRO A 8 29.46 19.01 -23.51
N VAL A 9 28.19 19.14 -23.93
CA VAL A 9 27.06 18.50 -23.27
C VAL A 9 27.26 16.99 -23.40
N PRO A 10 27.28 16.21 -22.31
CA PRO A 10 27.41 14.76 -22.42
C PRO A 10 26.25 14.22 -23.27
N LEU A 11 26.58 13.57 -24.40
CA LEU A 11 25.61 12.87 -25.24
C LEU A 11 24.80 11.90 -24.36
N GLU A 12 23.49 11.88 -24.55
CA GLU A 12 22.49 11.04 -23.86
C GLU A 12 22.67 9.51 -24.08
N GLN A 13 23.86 9.04 -24.47
CA GLN A 13 24.13 7.67 -24.91
C GLN A 13 24.65 6.73 -23.83
N GLU A 14 24.67 7.10 -22.54
CA GLU A 14 25.18 6.21 -21.48
C GLU A 14 24.11 5.53 -20.60
N ILE A 15 22.84 5.48 -21.02
CA ILE A 15 21.85 4.57 -20.40
C ILE A 15 21.92 3.19 -21.08
N ARG A 16 23.11 2.64 -21.19
CA ARG A 16 23.29 1.23 -21.60
C ARG A 16 22.98 0.35 -20.39
N GLY A 17 21.93 -0.46 -20.51
CA GLY A 17 21.27 -1.20 -19.44
C GLY A 17 22.19 -1.72 -18.33
N LYS A 18 22.18 -1.05 -17.18
CA LYS A 18 22.75 -1.59 -15.95
C LYS A 18 21.96 -2.84 -15.59
N ARG A 19 22.60 -4.00 -15.68
CA ARG A 19 22.05 -5.29 -15.21
C ARG A 19 21.65 -5.09 -13.75
N LYS A 20 20.37 -5.30 -13.41
CA LYS A 20 19.88 -5.16 -12.03
C LYS A 20 20.64 -6.13 -11.15
N VAL A 21 21.60 -5.63 -10.38
CA VAL A 21 22.31 -6.41 -9.37
C VAL A 21 21.28 -6.77 -8.31
N ARG A 22 21.00 -8.07 -8.13
CA ARG A 22 20.17 -8.53 -7.03
C ARG A 22 21.02 -8.48 -5.77
N HIS A 23 20.67 -7.59 -4.83
CA HIS A 23 21.30 -7.60 -3.51
C HIS A 23 21.05 -8.94 -2.81
N ALA A 24 22.10 -9.49 -2.19
CA ALA A 24 22.00 -10.65 -1.32
C ALA A 24 21.03 -10.36 -0.16
N ALA A 25 20.38 -11.39 0.37
CA ALA A 25 19.29 -11.26 1.34
C ALA A 25 19.68 -10.41 2.57
N ALA A 26 20.92 -10.54 3.05
CA ALA A 26 21.47 -9.80 4.18
C ALA A 26 21.58 -8.28 3.97
N TYR A 27 21.58 -7.80 2.73
CA TYR A 27 21.67 -6.36 2.40
C TYR A 27 20.33 -5.74 2.00
N ARG A 28 19.23 -6.50 2.10
CA ARG A 28 17.89 -5.93 1.99
C ARG A 28 17.53 -5.43 3.38
N SER A 29 17.56 -4.11 3.59
CA SER A 29 16.98 -3.59 4.83
C SER A 29 15.50 -4.03 4.90
N PRO A 30 15.00 -4.41 6.09
CA PRO A 30 13.60 -4.78 6.28
C PRO A 30 12.64 -3.62 6.00
N TYR A 31 13.18 -2.40 5.92
CA TYR A 31 12.51 -1.16 5.58
C TYR A 31 12.77 -0.70 4.14
N VAL A 32 13.44 -1.52 3.30
CA VAL A 32 13.59 -1.19 1.87
C VAL A 32 12.21 -1.32 1.24
N ARG A 33 11.53 -0.16 1.25
CA ARG A 33 10.67 0.36 0.19
C ARG A 33 10.75 -0.60 -0.98
N ARG A 34 9.81 -1.55 -1.11
CA ARG A 34 9.66 -2.32 -2.35
C ARG A 34 9.69 -1.23 -3.39
N VAL A 35 10.72 -1.18 -4.22
CA VAL A 35 10.81 -0.15 -5.26
C VAL A 35 9.68 -0.54 -6.22
N ILE A 36 8.48 -0.08 -5.88
CA ILE A 36 7.30 -0.20 -6.72
C ILE A 36 7.67 0.71 -7.85
N ASN A 37 8.12 0.10 -8.94
CA ASN A 37 8.34 0.82 -10.15
C ASN A 37 6.98 1.36 -10.56
N LEU A 38 6.72 2.63 -10.30
CA LEU A 38 5.48 3.31 -10.66
C LEU A 38 5.27 3.34 -12.18
N ASN A 39 6.34 3.14 -12.95
CA ASN A 39 6.31 2.98 -14.40
C ASN A 39 6.08 1.53 -14.84
N LYS A 40 5.96 0.57 -13.92
CA LYS A 40 5.64 -0.82 -14.26
C LYS A 40 4.18 -0.87 -14.70
N LYS A 41 3.96 -1.33 -15.94
CA LYS A 41 2.62 -1.59 -16.44
C LYS A 41 1.96 -2.70 -15.60
N TYR A 42 0.70 -2.47 -15.25
CA TYR A 42 -0.15 -3.50 -14.66
C TYR A 42 -0.28 -4.69 -15.61
N LYS A 43 -0.36 -5.89 -15.06
CA LYS A 43 -0.72 -7.07 -15.85
C LYS A 43 -2.17 -6.95 -16.32
N THR A 44 -2.50 -7.60 -17.43
CA THR A 44 -3.88 -7.62 -17.96
C THR A 44 -4.89 -8.03 -16.90
N GLN A 45 -4.58 -9.05 -16.10
CA GLN A 45 -5.46 -9.50 -15.01
C GLN A 45 -5.65 -8.44 -13.92
N GLU A 46 -4.56 -7.79 -13.47
CA GLU A 46 -4.63 -6.72 -12.46
C GLU A 46 -5.49 -5.55 -12.97
N TYR A 47 -5.32 -5.19 -14.24
CA TYR A 47 -6.12 -4.14 -14.87
C TYR A 47 -7.59 -4.53 -15.05
N SER A 48 -7.87 -5.78 -15.44
CA SER A 48 -9.26 -6.28 -15.55
C SER A 48 -9.98 -6.28 -14.21
N VAL A 49 -9.31 -6.71 -13.13
CA VAL A 49 -9.88 -6.67 -11.78
C VAL A 49 -10.15 -5.23 -11.37
N TRP A 50 -9.18 -4.33 -11.56
CA TRP A 50 -9.38 -2.92 -11.26
C TRP A 50 -10.55 -2.33 -12.05
N ARG A 51 -10.66 -2.66 -13.34
CA ARG A 51 -11.75 -2.21 -14.20
C ARG A 51 -13.11 -2.73 -13.72
N TRP A 52 -13.21 -4.01 -13.42
CA TRP A 52 -14.43 -4.63 -12.91
C TRP A 52 -14.86 -4.00 -11.58
N ILE A 53 -13.94 -3.85 -10.62
CA ILE A 53 -14.23 -3.26 -9.30
C ILE A 53 -14.64 -1.79 -9.45
N ILE A 54 -13.83 -1.01 -10.17
CA ILE A 54 -13.84 0.45 -10.09
C ILE A 54 -14.60 1.10 -11.25
N GLN A 55 -14.53 0.59 -12.48
CA GLN A 55 -15.04 1.27 -13.68
C GLN A 55 -16.36 0.72 -14.19
N GLU A 56 -16.52 -0.61 -14.24
CA GLU A 56 -17.64 -1.28 -14.93
C GLU A 56 -18.77 -1.72 -13.98
N GLY A 57 -18.47 -1.91 -12.69
CA GLY A 57 -19.44 -2.38 -11.72
C GLY A 57 -20.63 -1.43 -11.54
N GLN A 58 -21.84 -1.97 -11.68
CA GLN A 58 -23.10 -1.21 -11.60
C GLN A 58 -23.63 -1.14 -10.17
N ASP A 59 -23.59 -2.25 -9.44
CA ASP A 59 -24.09 -2.31 -8.07
C ASP A 59 -23.07 -1.74 -7.08
N LYS A 60 -23.44 -0.60 -6.49
CA LYS A 60 -22.60 0.15 -5.55
C LYS A 60 -22.51 -0.51 -4.18
N ILE A 61 -23.51 -1.31 -3.79
CA ILE A 61 -23.57 -1.97 -2.48
C ILE A 61 -23.08 -3.41 -2.51
N GLU A 62 -22.80 -3.95 -3.69
CA GLU A 62 -22.20 -5.27 -3.87
C GLU A 62 -20.90 -5.40 -3.07
N HIS A 63 -20.78 -6.52 -2.35
CA HIS A 63 -19.57 -6.90 -1.63
C HIS A 63 -18.53 -7.38 -2.65
N VAL A 64 -17.48 -6.58 -2.85
CA VAL A 64 -16.41 -6.87 -3.82
C VAL A 64 -15.16 -7.45 -3.18
N PHE A 65 -15.11 -7.46 -1.85
CA PHE A 65 -14.04 -8.03 -1.06
C PHE A 65 -14.62 -8.54 0.26
N GLU A 66 -14.14 -9.71 0.70
CA GLU A 66 -14.50 -10.34 1.96
C GLU A 66 -13.29 -11.10 2.50
N ALA A 67 -12.97 -10.91 3.79
CA ALA A 67 -11.93 -11.63 4.49
C ALA A 67 -12.31 -11.76 5.97
N GLY A 68 -12.78 -12.94 6.38
CA GLY A 68 -13.39 -13.13 7.69
C GLY A 68 -14.59 -12.19 7.85
N ASP A 69 -14.62 -11.44 8.95
CA ASP A 69 -15.70 -10.47 9.22
C ASP A 69 -15.52 -9.12 8.51
N LEU A 70 -14.40 -8.91 7.80
CA LEU A 70 -14.14 -7.70 7.04
C LEU A 70 -14.70 -7.81 5.63
N PHE A 71 -15.49 -6.81 5.23
CA PHE A 71 -16.01 -6.71 3.86
C PHE A 71 -15.88 -5.29 3.31
N CYS A 72 -15.76 -5.19 1.99
CA CYS A 72 -15.86 -3.90 1.30
C CYS A 72 -16.96 -3.95 0.26
N ILE A 73 -17.81 -2.92 0.29
CA ILE A 73 -18.71 -2.66 -0.82
C ILE A 73 -17.97 -1.93 -1.95
N ARG A 74 -18.49 -2.08 -3.16
CA ARG A 74 -17.96 -1.45 -4.37
C ARG A 74 -17.81 0.06 -4.26
N LYS A 75 -18.82 0.75 -3.69
CA LYS A 75 -18.80 2.20 -3.48
C LYS A 75 -17.56 2.66 -2.70
N HIS A 76 -17.16 1.89 -1.70
CA HIS A 76 -16.00 2.21 -0.87
C HIS A 76 -14.71 1.93 -1.64
N MET A 77 -14.60 0.78 -2.33
CA MET A 77 -13.44 0.49 -3.17
C MET A 77 -13.23 1.51 -4.29
N ALA A 78 -14.30 2.09 -4.84
CA ALA A 78 -14.22 3.16 -5.83
C ALA A 78 -13.43 4.40 -5.37
N THR A 79 -13.23 4.58 -4.06
CA THR A 79 -12.39 5.64 -3.51
C THR A 79 -10.88 5.45 -3.74
N LEU A 80 -10.46 4.29 -4.26
CA LEU A 80 -9.10 4.08 -4.77
C LEU A 80 -8.80 4.90 -6.04
N ARG A 81 -9.82 5.52 -6.66
CA ARG A 81 -9.62 6.43 -7.79
C ARG A 81 -8.75 7.64 -7.37
N PRO A 82 -7.86 8.12 -8.25
CA PRO A 82 -7.07 9.31 -7.98
C PRO A 82 -7.94 10.49 -7.53
N ARG A 83 -7.42 11.30 -6.60
CA ARG A 83 -8.07 12.52 -6.09
C ARG A 83 -9.36 12.26 -5.29
N SER A 84 -9.62 11.03 -4.87
CA SER A 84 -10.73 10.68 -3.97
C SER A 84 -10.23 10.57 -2.52
N ARG A 85 -11.11 10.86 -1.56
CA ARG A 85 -10.85 10.53 -0.15
C ARG A 85 -11.12 9.05 0.07
N LEU A 86 -10.15 8.34 0.62
CA LEU A 86 -10.30 6.91 0.94
C LEU A 86 -11.40 6.71 1.97
N TYR A 87 -12.21 5.69 1.74
CA TYR A 87 -13.20 5.25 2.72
C TYR A 87 -12.55 4.32 3.74
N TYR A 88 -13.06 4.34 4.98
CA TYR A 88 -12.44 3.62 6.09
C TYR A 88 -12.33 2.11 5.85
N SER A 89 -13.36 1.48 5.27
CA SER A 89 -13.36 0.03 5.02
C SER A 89 -12.26 -0.41 4.06
N VAL A 90 -11.80 0.49 3.17
CA VAL A 90 -10.66 0.22 2.28
C VAL A 90 -9.36 0.19 3.06
N ILE A 91 -9.23 1.04 4.07
CA ILE A 91 -8.07 1.09 4.98
C ILE A 91 -8.06 -0.19 5.82
N ASP A 92 -9.18 -0.55 6.45
CA ASP A 92 -9.28 -1.74 7.31
C ASP A 92 -8.89 -3.04 6.57
N ILE A 93 -9.33 -3.18 5.32
CA ILE A 93 -8.96 -4.32 4.48
C ILE A 93 -7.49 -4.30 4.09
N TRP A 94 -6.95 -3.12 3.80
CA TRP A 94 -5.53 -2.97 3.53
C TRP A 94 -4.69 -3.38 4.74
N ASP A 95 -5.10 -2.97 5.94
CA ASP A 95 -4.41 -3.32 7.17
C ASP A 95 -4.46 -4.82 7.45
N ALA A 96 -5.63 -5.45 7.27
CA ALA A 96 -5.77 -6.91 7.38
C ALA A 96 -4.86 -7.65 6.41
N LEU A 97 -4.85 -7.24 5.13
CA LEU A 97 -3.97 -7.84 4.11
C LEU A 97 -2.49 -7.64 4.43
N MET A 98 -2.12 -6.50 5.01
CA MET A 98 -0.74 -6.22 5.39
C MET A 98 -0.31 -7.00 6.62
N ASN A 99 -1.18 -7.17 7.60
CA ASN A 99 -0.95 -8.00 8.79
C ASN A 99 -0.83 -9.48 8.43
N GLU A 100 -1.69 -10.00 7.55
CA GLU A 100 -1.54 -11.37 7.04
C GLU A 100 -0.19 -11.53 6.32
N LYS A 101 0.21 -10.55 5.51
CA LYS A 101 1.50 -10.55 4.83
C LYS A 101 2.71 -10.54 5.75
N GLU A 102 2.56 -9.99 6.96
CA GLU A 102 3.59 -9.95 7.97
C GLU A 102 3.99 -11.37 8.42
N THR A 103 3.02 -12.31 8.43
CA THR A 103 3.27 -13.72 8.81
C THR A 103 4.25 -14.44 7.88
N TYR A 104 4.40 -13.97 6.63
CA TYR A 104 5.33 -14.54 5.65
C TYR A 104 6.72 -13.91 5.68
N LYS A 105 7.00 -12.98 6.61
CA LYS A 105 8.34 -12.41 6.75
C LYS A 105 9.27 -13.36 7.48
N ALA A 106 10.57 -13.20 7.20
CA ALA A 106 11.61 -13.93 7.91
C ALA A 106 11.61 -13.55 9.40
N VAL A 107 11.97 -14.50 10.27
CA VAL A 107 11.96 -14.35 11.73
C VAL A 107 12.86 -13.21 12.20
N GLU A 108 13.95 -12.95 11.47
CA GLU A 108 14.91 -11.88 11.76
C GLU A 108 14.41 -10.50 11.32
N SER A 109 13.27 -10.43 10.63
CA SER A 109 12.67 -9.18 10.19
C SER A 109 11.87 -8.55 11.34
N PRO A 110 12.03 -7.25 11.61
CA PRO A 110 11.20 -6.53 12.57
C PRO A 110 9.72 -6.68 12.24
N MET A 111 8.91 -7.00 13.26
CA MET A 111 7.46 -7.10 13.16
C MET A 111 6.84 -5.70 12.96
N CYS A 112 5.85 -5.61 12.07
CA CYS A 112 5.06 -4.42 11.82
C CYS A 112 3.57 -4.75 11.97
N LEU A 113 2.86 -3.94 12.75
CA LEU A 113 1.43 -4.05 12.95
C LEU A 113 0.73 -2.88 12.24
N PHE A 114 -0.23 -3.21 11.38
CA PHE A 114 -1.10 -2.26 10.70
C PHE A 114 -2.44 -2.22 11.45
N LEU A 115 -2.89 -1.03 11.82
CA LEU A 115 -4.07 -0.84 12.68
C LEU A 115 -5.24 -0.36 11.84
N ASN A 116 -6.39 -1.03 12.02
CA ASN A 116 -7.65 -0.60 11.42
C ASN A 116 -8.08 0.79 11.93
N ILE A 117 -9.03 1.41 11.25
CA ILE A 117 -9.50 2.75 11.62
C ILE A 117 -10.19 2.75 12.99
N GLY A 118 -10.81 1.64 13.40
CA GLY A 118 -11.50 1.53 14.68
C GLY A 118 -10.57 1.86 15.85
N LEU A 119 -9.34 1.38 15.79
CA LEU A 119 -8.28 1.64 16.77
C LEU A 119 -7.74 3.08 16.73
N SER A 120 -8.00 3.81 15.64
CA SER A 120 -7.56 5.20 15.49
C SER A 120 -8.58 6.24 15.97
N ILE A 121 -9.85 5.85 16.16
CA ILE A 121 -10.96 6.77 16.46
C ILE A 121 -11.08 7.08 17.96
N VAL A 122 -10.64 6.16 18.83
CA VAL A 122 -10.65 6.38 20.29
C VAL A 122 -9.23 6.69 20.75
N PRO A 123 -8.86 7.97 20.97
CA PRO A 123 -7.56 8.29 21.54
C PRO A 123 -7.43 7.62 22.91
N LEU A 124 -6.25 7.03 23.16
CA LEU A 124 -5.90 6.55 24.48
C LEU A 124 -5.95 7.73 25.45
N ASP A 125 -6.90 7.67 26.38
CA ASP A 125 -7.10 8.69 27.40
C ASP A 125 -6.41 8.23 28.68
N GLU A 126 -5.21 8.74 28.97
CA GLU A 126 -4.39 8.35 30.13
C GLU A 126 -5.12 8.48 31.48
N THR A 127 -6.24 9.19 31.52
CA THR A 127 -7.08 9.32 32.72
C THR A 127 -8.05 8.15 32.93
N ARG A 128 -8.23 7.28 31.93
CA ARG A 128 -9.12 6.10 31.97
C ARG A 128 -8.36 4.83 32.32
N SER A 129 -9.02 3.94 33.05
CA SER A 129 -8.49 2.59 33.35
C SER A 129 -8.28 1.79 32.05
N LYS A 130 -7.25 0.93 32.01
CA LYS A 130 -7.00 0.01 30.88
C LYS A 130 -8.25 -0.82 30.56
N ASP A 131 -8.94 -1.31 31.59
CA ASP A 131 -10.14 -2.14 31.41
C ASP A 131 -11.32 -1.36 30.80
N GLU A 132 -11.35 -0.03 30.96
CA GLU A 132 -12.36 0.83 30.35
C GLU A 132 -11.99 1.22 28.92
N GLN A 133 -10.70 1.41 28.64
CA GLN A 133 -10.20 1.74 27.29
C GLN A 133 -10.39 0.59 26.29
N TYR A 134 -10.19 -0.66 26.71
CA TYR A 134 -10.20 -1.82 25.80
C TYR A 134 -11.54 -2.56 25.72
N LYS A 135 -12.56 -2.17 26.51
CA LYS A 135 -13.91 -2.77 26.49
C LYS A 135 -14.65 -2.65 25.15
N ILE A 136 -14.26 -1.71 24.29
CA ILE A 136 -14.92 -1.44 23.00
C ILE A 136 -14.56 -2.51 21.94
N TYR A 137 -13.55 -3.37 22.17
CA TYR A 137 -13.06 -4.33 21.18
C TYR A 137 -13.43 -5.79 21.45
N VAL A 138 -14.40 -6.04 22.35
CA VAL A 138 -14.97 -7.39 22.55
C VAL A 138 -16.39 -7.39 22.00
N THR A 139 -16.54 -7.55 20.68
CA THR A 139 -17.79 -8.04 20.08
C THR A 139 -17.48 -8.75 18.78
#